data_AF-A0A1J5HKN2-F1
#
_entry.id   AF-A0A1J5HKN2-F1
#
_cell.length_a   1.000
_cell.length_b   1.000
_cell.length_c   1.000
_cell.angle_alpha   90.00
_cell.angle_beta   90.00
_cell.angle_gamma   90.00
#
_symmetry.space_group_name_H-M   'P 1'
#
loop_
_entity.id
_entity.type
_entity.pdbx_description
1 polymer ?
#
loop_
_entity_poly.entity_id
_entity_poly.type
_entity_poly.pdbx_seq_one_letter_code
_entity_poly.pdbx_strand_id
1 'polypeptide(L)'
;MKYLKNKRPIKKNFSTKRKIVIHNRLIRTINNNKLASAIFVILLITAIYIGYLFIQKYLGDSAVQGVNPIIVKANSLKTQAVELLHSDPSKSKILFLQARERYQAVKDTNNIIDVEAQLYLIEHVYKAK
;
A
#
# COMPACT_ATOMS: atom_id res chain seq x y z
N MET A 1 35.77 92.24 -7.72
CA MET A 1 36.44 90.96 -7.37
C MET A 1 35.41 89.84 -7.44
N LYS A 2 35.73 88.76 -8.18
CA LYS A 2 34.82 87.68 -8.58
C LYS A 2 34.62 86.65 -7.46
N TYR A 3 33.37 86.28 -7.20
CA TYR A 3 33.01 85.03 -6.53
C TYR A 3 32.88 83.93 -7.59
N LEU A 4 33.62 82.82 -7.46
CA LEU A 4 33.37 81.61 -8.24
C LEU A 4 33.03 80.45 -7.29
N LYS A 5 31.75 80.07 -7.34
CA LYS A 5 31.13 78.94 -6.63
C LYS A 5 31.76 77.62 -7.10
N ASN A 6 32.32 76.89 -6.15
CA ASN A 6 32.90 75.58 -6.33
C ASN A 6 31.78 74.52 -6.46
N LYS A 7 31.57 73.94 -7.66
CA LYS A 7 30.66 72.80 -7.86
C LYS A 7 31.48 71.51 -7.87
N ARG A 8 31.42 70.72 -6.79
CA ARG A 8 31.97 69.36 -6.75
C ARG A 8 31.00 68.39 -7.45
N PRO A 9 31.47 67.45 -8.28
CA PRO A 9 30.59 66.46 -8.89
C PRO A 9 30.11 65.44 -7.83
N ILE A 10 28.79 65.25 -7.77
CA ILE A 10 28.15 64.24 -6.94
C ILE A 10 28.47 62.87 -7.56
N LYS A 11 29.37 62.10 -6.93
CA LYS A 11 29.60 60.70 -7.26
C LYS A 11 28.30 59.91 -7.03
N LYS A 12 27.60 59.57 -8.11
CA LYS A 12 26.42 58.68 -8.03
C LYS A 12 26.87 57.29 -7.58
N ASN A 13 26.33 56.86 -6.44
CA ASN A 13 26.59 55.56 -5.81
C ASN A 13 25.94 54.43 -6.62
N PHE A 14 26.58 53.99 -7.70
CA PHE A 14 26.14 52.86 -8.52
C PHE A 14 26.40 51.49 -7.88
N SER A 15 27.21 51.44 -6.81
CA SER A 15 27.62 50.21 -6.11
C SER A 15 26.50 49.58 -5.28
N THR A 16 25.71 50.39 -4.56
CA THR A 16 24.65 49.92 -3.66
C THR A 16 23.48 49.28 -4.42
N LYS A 17 23.09 49.84 -5.57
CA LYS A 17 22.00 49.28 -6.39
C LYS A 17 22.33 47.89 -6.95
N ARG A 18 23.58 47.64 -7.39
CA ARG A 18 23.98 46.31 -7.89
C ARG A 18 23.98 45.26 -6.79
N LYS A 19 24.43 45.60 -5.57
CA LYS A 19 24.43 44.67 -4.44
C LYS A 19 23.01 44.25 -4.02
N ILE A 20 22.05 45.17 -4.02
CA ILE A 20 20.65 44.87 -3.65
C ILE A 20 19.99 43.94 -4.68
N VAL A 21 20.24 44.15 -5.98
CA VAL A 21 19.70 43.29 -7.05
C VAL A 21 20.26 41.87 -6.98
N ILE A 22 21.56 41.72 -6.71
CA ILE A 22 22.20 40.40 -6.58
C ILE A 22 21.70 39.67 -5.34
N HIS A 23 21.52 40.37 -4.22
CA HIS A 23 21.00 39.80 -2.97
C HIS A 23 19.57 39.27 -3.14
N ASN A 24 18.70 40.04 -3.81
CA ASN A 24 17.32 39.62 -4.09
C ASN A 24 17.26 38.42 -5.06
N ARG A 25 18.21 38.32 -6.01
CA ARG A 25 18.28 37.19 -6.94
C ARG A 25 18.74 35.90 -6.25
N LEU A 26 19.69 36.00 -5.30
CA LEU A 26 20.17 34.90 -4.47
C LEU A 26 19.09 34.38 -3.50
N ILE A 27 18.37 35.26 -2.82
CA ILE A 27 17.28 34.87 -1.91
C ILE A 27 16.17 34.14 -2.68
N ARG A 28 15.84 34.60 -3.89
CA ARG A 28 14.83 33.96 -4.76
C ARG A 28 15.28 32.56 -5.21
N THR A 29 16.56 32.35 -5.52
CA THR A 29 17.08 31.04 -5.91
C THR A 29 17.12 30.06 -4.74
N ILE A 30 17.52 30.51 -3.55
CA ILE A 30 17.53 29.67 -2.33
C ILE A 30 16.10 29.21 -1.96
N ASN A 31 15.12 30.11 -2.03
CA ASN A 31 13.73 29.78 -1.72
C ASN A 31 13.09 28.87 -2.78
N ASN A 32 13.41 29.08 -4.06
CA ASN A 32 12.94 28.19 -5.13
C ASN A 32 13.51 26.77 -5.00
N ASN A 33 14.76 26.62 -4.58
CA ASN A 33 15.37 25.31 -4.36
C ASN A 33 14.75 24.58 -3.16
N LYS A 34 14.43 25.31 -2.08
CA LYS A 34 13.69 24.75 -0.93
C LYS A 34 12.28 24.29 -1.33
N LEU A 35 11.56 25.11 -2.10
CA LEU A 35 10.25 24.75 -2.65
C LEU A 35 10.32 23.52 -3.58
N ALA A 36 11.31 23.48 -4.48
CA ALA A 36 11.53 22.33 -5.36
C ALA A 36 11.82 21.05 -4.57
N SER A 37 12.65 21.14 -3.51
CA SER A 37 12.94 19.99 -2.64
C SER A 37 11.70 19.49 -1.90
N ALA A 38 10.85 20.40 -1.40
CA ALA A 38 9.61 20.03 -0.73
C ALA A 38 8.62 19.32 -1.67
N ILE A 39 8.48 19.81 -2.90
CA ILE A 39 7.63 19.20 -3.93
C ILE A 39 8.14 17.80 -4.27
N PHE A 40 9.46 17.61 -4.40
CA PHE A 40 10.06 16.31 -4.68
C PHE A 40 9.78 15.29 -3.55
N VAL A 41 9.90 15.71 -2.30
CA VAL A 41 9.60 14.85 -1.14
C VAL A 41 8.13 14.43 -1.13
N ILE A 42 7.20 15.34 -1.45
CA ILE A 42 5.78 15.02 -1.54
C ILE A 42 5.51 14.01 -2.67
N LEU A 43 6.14 14.18 -3.83
CA LEU A 43 6.04 13.24 -4.95
C LEU A 43 6.63 11.86 -4.60
N LEU A 44 7.71 11.81 -3.82
CA LEU A 44 8.31 10.56 -3.36
C LEU A 44 7.38 9.82 -2.40
N ILE A 45 6.76 10.52 -1.45
CA ILE A 45 5.79 9.94 -0.51
C ILE A 45 4.57 9.39 -1.25
N THR A 46 4.02 10.14 -2.21
CA THR A 46 2.88 9.67 -3.00
C THR A 46 3.24 8.47 -3.88
N ALA A 47 4.42 8.44 -4.48
CA ALA A 47 4.90 7.28 -5.24
C ALA A 47 5.05 6.02 -4.35
N ILE A 48 5.62 6.16 -3.16
CA ILE A 48 5.73 5.07 -2.17
C ILE A 48 4.33 4.60 -1.74
N TYR A 49 3.40 5.53 -1.50
CA TYR A 49 2.03 5.20 -1.10
C TYR A 49 1.26 4.45 -2.20
N ILE A 50 1.39 4.87 -3.46
CA ILE A 50 0.81 4.16 -4.61
C ILE A 50 1.45 2.78 -4.76
N GLY A 51 2.78 2.69 -4.62
CA GLY A 51 3.50 1.41 -4.61
C GLY A 51 3.02 0.48 -3.50
N TYR A 52 2.78 1.00 -2.30
CA TYR A 52 2.21 0.25 -1.18
C TYR A 52 0.79 -0.26 -1.48
N LEU A 53 -0.09 0.59 -2.02
CA LEU A 53 -1.44 0.17 -2.42
C LEU A 53 -1.41 -0.87 -3.54
N PHE A 54 -0.46 -0.76 -4.48
CA PHE A 54 -0.27 -1.74 -5.53
C PHE A 54 0.24 -3.06 -4.94
N ILE A 55 1.23 -3.03 -4.06
CA ILE A 55 1.70 -4.24 -3.36
C ILE A 55 0.58 -4.84 -2.53
N GLN A 56 -0.25 -4.07 -1.81
CA GLN A 56 -1.40 -4.63 -1.08
C GLN A 56 -2.45 -5.23 -2.02
N LYS A 57 -2.72 -4.62 -3.18
CA LYS A 57 -3.70 -5.14 -4.15
C LYS A 57 -3.23 -6.38 -4.90
N TYR A 58 -1.92 -6.49 -5.17
CA TYR A 58 -1.34 -7.56 -5.99
C TYR A 58 -0.59 -8.63 -5.17
N LEU A 59 -0.12 -8.27 -3.97
CA LEU A 59 0.58 -9.14 -3.02
C LEU A 59 -0.14 -9.26 -1.66
N GLY A 60 -1.23 -8.53 -1.38
CA GLY A 60 -1.97 -8.64 -0.12
C GLY A 60 -2.59 -10.03 0.13
N ASP A 61 -2.76 -10.82 -0.93
CA ASP A 61 -3.13 -12.25 -0.83
C ASP A 61 -1.92 -13.21 -0.95
N SER A 62 -0.70 -12.71 -1.13
CA SER A 62 0.47 -13.56 -1.45
C SER A 62 1.79 -13.21 -0.74
N ALA A 63 1.84 -12.17 0.10
CA ALA A 63 3.07 -11.76 0.80
C ALA A 63 3.01 -11.86 2.33
N VAL A 64 2.00 -12.51 2.90
CA VAL A 64 2.02 -12.92 4.30
C VAL A 64 2.35 -14.40 4.37
N GLN A 65 3.65 -14.68 4.57
CA GLN A 65 4.24 -15.99 4.81
C GLN A 65 4.23 -16.95 3.61
N GLY A 66 5.08 -17.97 3.64
CA GLY A 66 5.09 -19.09 2.68
C GLY A 66 3.83 -19.95 2.78
N VAL A 67 2.66 -19.33 2.73
CA VAL A 67 1.35 -19.97 2.80
C VAL A 67 1.05 -20.50 1.42
N ASN A 68 0.99 -21.81 1.32
CA ASN A 68 0.66 -22.48 0.07
C ASN A 68 -0.71 -21.95 -0.42
N PRO A 69 -0.81 -21.38 -1.63
CA PRO A 69 -2.06 -20.80 -2.14
C PRO A 69 -3.18 -21.85 -2.22
N ILE A 70 -2.82 -23.12 -2.34
CA ILE A 70 -3.78 -24.24 -2.30
C ILE A 70 -4.40 -24.37 -0.89
N ILE A 71 -3.62 -24.16 0.18
CA ILE A 71 -4.11 -24.18 1.57
C ILE A 71 -5.02 -22.98 1.85
N VAL A 72 -4.66 -21.78 1.36
CA VAL A 72 -5.52 -20.57 1.51
C VAL A 72 -6.90 -20.82 0.90
N LYS A 73 -6.91 -21.37 -0.32
CA LYS A 73 -8.16 -21.68 -1.02
C LYS A 73 -8.93 -22.80 -0.32
N ALA A 74 -8.25 -23.82 0.20
CA ALA A 74 -8.87 -24.90 0.96
C ALA A 74 -9.53 -24.36 2.25
N ASN A 75 -8.84 -23.48 2.99
CA ASN A 75 -9.37 -22.83 4.18
C ASN A 75 -10.60 -21.98 3.86
N SER A 76 -10.58 -21.21 2.77
CA SER A 76 -11.74 -20.42 2.33
C SER A 76 -12.96 -21.31 2.02
N LEU A 77 -12.75 -22.43 1.32
CA LEU A 77 -13.81 -23.41 1.05
C LEU A 77 -14.35 -24.02 2.35
N LYS A 78 -13.47 -24.35 3.29
CA LYS A 78 -13.86 -24.87 4.61
C LYS A 78 -14.74 -23.87 5.37
N THR A 79 -14.34 -22.59 5.42
CA THR A 79 -15.12 -21.53 6.08
C THR A 79 -16.50 -21.37 5.45
N GLN A 80 -16.58 -21.31 4.12
CA GLN A 80 -17.87 -21.23 3.40
C GLN A 80 -18.74 -22.47 3.65
N ALA A 81 -18.13 -23.65 3.75
CA ALA A 81 -18.85 -24.88 4.05
C ALA A 81 -19.46 -24.86 5.47
N VAL A 82 -18.73 -24.34 6.46
CA VAL A 82 -19.23 -24.17 7.84
C VAL A 82 -20.39 -23.18 7.89
N GLU A 83 -20.31 -22.05 7.17
CA GLU A 83 -21.40 -21.07 7.10
C GLU A 83 -22.68 -21.67 6.49
N LEU A 84 -22.53 -22.55 5.51
CA LEU A 84 -23.64 -23.22 4.83
C LEU A 84 -24.14 -24.48 5.55
N LEU A 85 -23.48 -24.91 6.63
CA LEU A 85 -23.76 -26.19 7.29
C LEU A 85 -25.21 -26.31 7.75
N HIS A 86 -25.82 -25.22 8.21
CA HIS A 86 -27.19 -25.19 8.72
C HIS A 86 -28.23 -24.77 7.69
N SER A 87 -27.82 -24.05 6.64
CA SER A 87 -28.74 -23.48 5.65
C SER A 87 -28.88 -24.35 4.40
N ASP A 88 -27.78 -24.94 3.94
CA ASP A 88 -27.74 -25.85 2.78
C ASP A 88 -26.66 -26.93 3.00
N PRO A 89 -27.00 -28.02 3.72
CA PRO A 89 -26.07 -29.11 4.01
C PRO A 89 -25.52 -29.79 2.75
N SER A 90 -26.28 -29.81 1.65
CA SER A 90 -25.85 -30.42 0.39
C SER A 90 -24.73 -29.61 -0.25
N LYS A 91 -24.89 -28.29 -0.29
CA LYS A 91 -23.86 -27.38 -0.78
C LYS A 91 -22.64 -27.32 0.15
N SER A 92 -22.86 -27.33 1.46
CA SER A 92 -21.80 -27.46 2.47
C SER A 92 -20.95 -28.72 2.23
N LYS A 93 -21.59 -29.88 2.01
CA LYS A 93 -20.90 -31.14 1.71
C LYS A 93 -20.00 -31.03 0.48
N ILE A 94 -20.48 -30.43 -0.60
CA ILE A 94 -19.69 -30.24 -1.84
C ILE A 94 -18.45 -29.39 -1.56
N LEU A 95 -18.59 -28.31 -0.79
CA LEU A 95 -17.48 -27.43 -0.45
C LEU A 95 -16.45 -28.11 0.47
N PHE A 96 -16.89 -28.91 1.44
CA PHE A 96 -15.98 -29.74 2.24
C PHE A 96 -15.24 -30.78 1.39
N LEU A 97 -15.90 -31.44 0.43
CA LEU A 97 -15.23 -32.36 -0.49
C LEU A 97 -14.16 -31.65 -1.34
N GLN A 98 -14.47 -30.46 -1.85
CA GLN A 98 -13.50 -29.65 -2.58
C GLN A 98 -12.33 -29.20 -1.70
N ALA A 99 -12.58 -28.81 -0.44
CA ALA A 99 -11.53 -28.49 0.51
C ALA A 99 -10.63 -29.71 0.79
N ARG A 100 -11.23 -30.91 0.94
CA ARG A 100 -10.50 -32.17 1.14
C ARG A 100 -9.53 -32.46 0.01
N GLU A 101 -9.97 -32.37 -1.25
CA GLU A 101 -9.11 -32.59 -2.43
C GLU A 101 -7.90 -31.64 -2.45
N ARG A 102 -8.12 -30.39 -2.02
CA ARG A 102 -7.06 -29.37 -1.97
C ARG A 102 -6.05 -29.65 -0.85
N TYR A 103 -6.49 -30.04 0.34
CA TYR A 103 -5.58 -30.45 1.41
C TYR A 103 -4.81 -31.73 1.05
N GLN A 104 -5.44 -32.68 0.36
CA GLN A 104 -4.78 -33.88 -0.17
C GLN A 104 -3.66 -33.54 -1.15
N ALA A 105 -3.90 -32.58 -2.06
CA ALA A 105 -2.90 -32.14 -3.04
C ALA A 105 -1.62 -31.60 -2.39
N VAL A 106 -1.72 -31.04 -1.18
CA VAL A 106 -0.58 -30.50 -0.41
C VAL A 106 -0.13 -31.40 0.74
N LYS A 107 -0.71 -32.60 0.86
CA LYS A 107 -0.44 -33.58 1.93
C LYS A 107 -0.66 -33.01 3.33
N ASP A 108 -1.64 -32.13 3.50
CA ASP A 108 -2.01 -31.57 4.81
C ASP A 108 -2.97 -32.51 5.55
N THR A 109 -2.39 -33.48 6.26
CA THR A 109 -3.13 -34.55 6.93
C THR A 109 -4.03 -34.07 8.07
N ASN A 110 -3.62 -33.01 8.77
CA ASN A 110 -4.38 -32.50 9.92
C ASN A 110 -5.71 -31.90 9.47
N ASN A 111 -5.68 -31.08 8.42
CA ASN A 111 -6.89 -30.46 7.89
C ASN A 111 -7.78 -31.45 7.13
N ILE A 112 -7.22 -32.51 6.54
CA ILE A 112 -8.02 -33.61 5.95
C ILE A 112 -8.88 -34.28 7.03
N ILE A 113 -8.30 -34.60 8.20
CA ILE A 113 -9.03 -35.25 9.29
C ILE A 113 -10.18 -34.36 9.79
N ASP A 114 -9.93 -33.06 9.96
CA ASP A 114 -10.96 -32.09 10.34
C ASP A 114 -12.13 -32.07 9.33
N VAL A 115 -11.82 -31.99 8.03
CA VAL A 115 -12.83 -32.01 6.97
C VAL A 115 -13.59 -33.34 6.92
N GLU A 116 -12.93 -34.48 7.13
CA GLU A 116 -13.57 -35.79 7.17
C GLU A 116 -14.53 -35.93 8.36
N ALA A 117 -14.16 -35.40 9.53
CA ALA A 117 -15.05 -35.35 10.68
C ALA A 117 -16.31 -34.53 10.37
N GLN A 118 -16.17 -33.37 9.71
CA GLN A 118 -17.32 -32.55 9.30
C GLN A 118 -18.21 -33.27 8.28
N LEU A 119 -17.62 -33.94 7.29
CA LEU A 119 -18.37 -34.72 6.30
C LEU A 119 -19.14 -35.87 6.95
N TYR A 120 -18.53 -36.57 7.90
CA TYR A 120 -19.18 -37.63 8.66
C TYR A 120 -20.40 -37.10 9.45
N LEU A 121 -20.24 -35.96 10.13
CA LEU A 121 -21.34 -35.31 10.84
C LEU A 121 -22.48 -34.92 9.89
N ILE A 122 -22.19 -34.38 8.71
CA ILE A 122 -23.21 -34.07 7.71
C ILE A 122 -23.95 -35.34 7.27
N GLU A 123 -23.24 -36.43 7.04
CA GLU A 123 -23.85 -37.67 6.57
C GLU A 123 -24.70 -38.39 7.62
N HIS A 124 -24.33 -38.29 8.90
CA HIS A 124 -24.92 -39.13 9.97
C HIS A 124 -25.82 -38.34 10.92
N VAL A 125 -25.57 -37.05 11.13
CA VAL A 125 -26.39 -36.22 12.04
C VAL A 125 -27.53 -35.52 11.29
N TYR A 126 -27.28 -35.02 10.08
CA TYR A 126 -28.31 -34.29 9.32
C TYR A 126 -29.27 -35.19 8.56
N LYS A 127 -28.94 -36.48 8.33
CA LYS A 127 -29.89 -37.48 7.83
C LYS A 127 -30.85 -38.01 8.89
N ALA A 128 -30.58 -37.77 10.17
CA ALA A 128 -31.39 -38.30 11.29
C ALA A 128 -32.59 -37.40 11.66
N LYS A 129 -32.86 -36.36 10.88
CA LYS A 129 -34.05 -35.49 10.97
C LYS A 129 -34.93 -35.68 9.75
#